data_AF-A0A110A211-F1
#
_entry.id   AF-A0A110A211-F1
#
_cell.length_a   1.000
_cell.length_b   1.000
_cell.length_c   1.000
_cell.angle_alpha   90.00
_cell.angle_beta   90.00
_cell.angle_gamma   90.00
#
_symmetry.space_group_name_H-M   'P 1'
#
loop_
_entity.id
_entity.type
_entity.pdbx_description
1 polymer ?
#
loop_
_entity_poly.entity_id
_entity_poly.type
_entity_poly.pdbx_seq_one_letter_code
_entity_poly.pdbx_strand_id
1 'polypeptide(L)'
;MTCFLKDRMLVSLPDHVDLFVCTSCGQFLWRGEYQSMAPEKAISLSAKFALNIIKEAKLISSTSTIVPRDNYNFAVTVNCKLAIADFEADASASTIVRVKNTVCKICSRRTGNYYEAILQIRTSEKTLSQDMQDEVLEKVERFVDDAATTNPNAFITKMEIVPGGVDVYLSMIALGRELTKELGDIYCAETDESSKLVGQTRDGQDMYRVSYLVRLPEFHLGDVVRYGKKYYLLTRVSNSGGKIKSLTNFADMTVRRPNMPELKVYAKATELETADVISQSSGEIQVMDPTNYSVKDILVPRDAVIGDSVKVVRIDGILYYVPQ
;
A
#
# COMPACT_ATOMS: atom_id res chain seq x y z
N MET A 1 -54.44 -34.13 20.60
CA MET A 1 -53.47 -33.04 20.29
C MET A 1 -52.33 -33.43 19.35
N THR A 2 -52.07 -34.72 19.10
CA THR A 2 -51.20 -35.18 17.98
C THR A 2 -51.74 -34.80 16.59
N CYS A 3 -53.02 -34.43 16.50
CA CYS A 3 -53.67 -33.92 15.29
C CYS A 3 -53.42 -32.41 15.04
N PHE A 4 -53.05 -31.63 16.07
CA PHE A 4 -52.89 -30.17 15.94
C PHE A 4 -51.59 -29.77 15.19
N LEU A 5 -50.58 -30.64 15.23
CA LEU A 5 -49.27 -30.41 14.61
C LEU A 5 -49.13 -31.00 13.20
N LYS A 6 -50.02 -31.92 12.78
CA LYS A 6 -49.88 -32.63 11.49
C LYS A 6 -50.32 -31.82 10.27
N ASP A 7 -51.27 -30.91 10.42
CA ASP A 7 -51.89 -30.19 9.29
C ASP A 7 -51.53 -28.69 9.21
N ARG A 8 -50.64 -28.20 10.09
CA ARG A 8 -50.21 -26.80 10.10
C ARG A 8 -48.80 -26.67 9.55
N MET A 9 -48.63 -25.80 8.56
CA MET A 9 -47.32 -25.44 8.03
C MET A 9 -46.54 -24.62 9.07
N LEU A 10 -45.59 -25.27 9.74
CA LEU A 10 -44.82 -24.69 10.85
C LEU A 10 -43.68 -23.77 10.37
N VAL A 11 -43.14 -24.07 9.18
CA VAL A 11 -42.13 -23.27 8.49
C VAL A 11 -42.52 -23.10 7.04
N SER A 12 -42.14 -21.97 6.45
CA SER A 12 -42.35 -21.68 5.03
C SER A 12 -41.14 -20.97 4.46
N LEU A 13 -40.91 -21.19 3.16
CA LEU A 13 -39.92 -20.47 2.37
C LEU A 13 -40.61 -19.93 1.12
N PRO A 14 -40.13 -18.80 0.57
CA PRO A 14 -40.54 -18.40 -0.78
C PRO A 14 -40.08 -19.44 -1.80
N ASP A 15 -40.72 -19.47 -2.98
CA ASP A 15 -40.34 -20.38 -4.06
C ASP A 15 -38.89 -20.17 -4.53
N HIS A 16 -38.45 -18.91 -4.48
CA HIS A 16 -37.12 -18.49 -4.88
C HIS A 16 -36.52 -17.47 -3.91
N VAL A 17 -35.21 -17.60 -3.68
CA VAL A 17 -34.40 -16.62 -2.94
C VAL A 17 -33.25 -16.19 -3.84
N ASP A 18 -33.06 -14.88 -4.01
CA ASP A 18 -31.95 -14.34 -4.78
C ASP A 18 -30.73 -14.11 -3.87
N LEU A 19 -29.60 -14.69 -4.26
CA LEU A 19 -28.29 -14.46 -3.65
C LEU A 19 -27.43 -13.73 -4.67
N PHE A 20 -26.86 -12.57 -4.30
CA PHE A 20 -26.05 -11.79 -5.22
C PHE A 20 -24.56 -12.03 -4.99
N VAL A 21 -23.79 -12.16 -6.08
CA VAL A 21 -22.34 -12.35 -6.06
C VAL A 21 -21.65 -11.31 -6.93
N CYS A 22 -20.55 -10.74 -6.44
CA CYS A 22 -19.71 -9.84 -7.21
C CYS A 22 -18.89 -10.64 -8.22
N THR A 23 -19.04 -10.34 -9.52
CA THR A 23 -18.28 -11.04 -10.58
C THR A 23 -16.79 -10.71 -10.58
N SER A 24 -16.39 -9.60 -9.95
CA SER A 24 -14.99 -9.16 -9.92
C SER A 24 -14.20 -9.71 -8.73
N CYS A 25 -14.79 -9.79 -7.53
CA CYS A 25 -14.09 -10.27 -6.31
C CYS A 25 -14.68 -11.55 -5.71
N GLY A 26 -15.78 -12.07 -6.25
CA GLY A 26 -16.43 -13.31 -5.77
C GLY A 26 -17.17 -13.17 -4.43
N GLN A 27 -17.20 -11.99 -3.81
CA GLN A 27 -17.90 -11.76 -2.54
C GLN A 27 -19.41 -11.78 -2.73
N PHE A 28 -20.14 -12.26 -1.72
CA PHE A 28 -21.60 -12.35 -1.71
C PHE A 28 -22.23 -11.19 -0.96
N LEU A 29 -23.37 -10.69 -1.44
CA LEU A 29 -24.15 -9.68 -0.73
C LEU A 29 -24.90 -10.32 0.43
N TRP A 30 -24.57 -9.92 1.64
CA TRP A 30 -25.18 -10.38 2.87
C TRP A 30 -25.51 -9.19 3.79
N ARG A 31 -26.79 -9.07 4.16
CA ARG A 31 -27.31 -7.99 5.03
C ARG A 31 -26.88 -6.57 4.61
N GLY A 32 -26.83 -6.32 3.30
CA GLY A 32 -26.49 -5.01 2.73
C GLY A 32 -25.00 -4.80 2.44
N GLU A 33 -24.13 -5.72 2.83
CA GLU A 33 -22.68 -5.63 2.61
C GLU A 33 -22.13 -6.82 1.84
N TYR A 34 -21.07 -6.61 1.06
CA TYR A 34 -20.39 -7.70 0.36
C TYR A 34 -19.37 -8.35 1.29
N GLN A 35 -19.44 -9.67 1.45
CA GLN A 35 -18.60 -10.42 2.37
C GLN A 35 -17.98 -11.63 1.67
N SER A 36 -16.75 -11.98 2.09
CA SER A 36 -16.09 -13.20 1.63
C SER A 36 -16.68 -14.41 2.35
N MET A 37 -17.23 -15.35 1.59
CA MET A 37 -17.89 -16.54 2.11
C MET A 37 -17.70 -17.72 1.16
N ALA A 38 -17.60 -18.93 1.71
CA ALA A 38 -17.71 -20.13 0.88
C ALA A 38 -19.09 -20.17 0.19
N PRO A 39 -19.19 -20.55 -1.09
CA PRO A 39 -20.46 -20.55 -1.83
C PRO A 39 -21.58 -21.35 -1.13
N GLU A 40 -21.27 -22.56 -0.65
CA GLU A 40 -22.23 -23.41 0.08
C GLU A 40 -22.79 -22.72 1.33
N LYS A 41 -21.91 -22.01 2.06
CA LYS A 41 -22.31 -21.23 3.24
C LYS A 41 -23.23 -20.07 2.86
N ALA A 42 -22.90 -19.34 1.81
CA ALA A 42 -23.72 -18.22 1.33
C ALA A 42 -25.12 -18.70 0.87
N ILE A 43 -25.17 -19.81 0.13
CA ILE A 43 -26.42 -20.44 -0.34
C ILE A 43 -27.27 -20.89 0.85
N SER A 44 -26.67 -21.64 1.79
CA SER A 44 -27.35 -22.12 3.00
C SER A 44 -27.93 -20.96 3.82
N LEU A 45 -27.12 -19.93 4.07
CA LEU A 45 -27.52 -18.78 4.88
C LEU A 45 -28.64 -17.97 4.21
N SER A 46 -28.60 -17.83 2.88
CA SER A 46 -29.66 -17.15 2.13
C SER A 46 -31.02 -17.82 2.32
N ALA A 47 -31.07 -19.16 2.19
CA ALA A 47 -32.28 -19.92 2.45
C ALA A 47 -32.72 -19.84 3.91
N LYS A 48 -31.79 -20.00 4.87
CA LYS A 48 -32.10 -19.92 6.31
C LYS A 48 -32.62 -18.54 6.73
N PHE A 49 -32.14 -17.46 6.13
CA PHE A 49 -32.58 -16.10 6.44
C PHE A 49 -33.96 -15.77 5.86
N ALA A 50 -34.31 -16.38 4.73
CA ALA A 50 -35.65 -16.27 4.14
C ALA A 50 -36.69 -17.16 4.84
N LEU A 51 -36.28 -18.03 5.76
CA LEU A 51 -37.15 -18.96 6.48
C LEU A 51 -38.12 -18.19 7.38
N ASN A 52 -39.41 -18.37 7.12
CA ASN A 52 -40.47 -17.85 7.96
C ASN A 52 -40.98 -18.96 8.88
N ILE A 53 -40.96 -18.69 10.18
CA ILE A 53 -41.39 -19.61 11.24
C ILE A 53 -42.63 -19.01 11.90
N ILE A 54 -43.64 -19.83 12.18
CA ILE A 54 -44.85 -19.36 12.88
C ILE A 54 -44.49 -18.72 14.23
N LYS A 55 -45.29 -17.73 14.68
CA LYS A 55 -44.99 -16.92 15.87
C LYS A 55 -44.93 -17.76 17.16
N GLU A 56 -45.68 -18.85 17.19
CA GLU A 56 -45.82 -19.75 18.33
C GLU A 56 -44.63 -20.72 18.48
N ALA A 57 -43.75 -20.79 17.48
CA ALA A 57 -42.61 -21.69 17.45
C ALA A 57 -41.28 -20.95 17.67
N LYS A 58 -40.38 -21.56 18.44
CA LYS A 58 -38.98 -21.12 18.61
C LYS A 58 -38.05 -22.09 17.90
N LEU A 59 -37.13 -21.57 17.11
CA LEU A 59 -36.11 -22.38 16.42
C LEU A 59 -35.06 -22.89 17.43
N ILE A 60 -34.92 -24.21 17.55
CA ILE A 60 -33.88 -24.86 18.36
C ILE A 60 -32.62 -25.04 17.52
N SER A 61 -32.75 -25.65 16.34
CA SER A 61 -31.63 -25.85 15.41
C SER A 61 -32.12 -25.96 13.97
N SER A 62 -31.23 -25.68 13.01
CA SER A 62 -31.51 -25.85 11.59
C SER A 62 -30.31 -26.40 10.82
N THR A 63 -30.56 -27.39 9.97
CA THR A 63 -29.62 -27.90 8.98
C THR A 63 -30.16 -27.65 7.58
N SER A 64 -29.28 -27.62 6.59
CA SER A 64 -29.66 -27.39 5.19
C SER A 64 -29.00 -28.42 4.29
N THR A 65 -29.77 -28.99 3.39
CA THR A 65 -29.29 -29.83 2.30
C THR A 65 -29.31 -29.01 1.02
N ILE A 66 -28.18 -28.94 0.32
CA ILE A 66 -28.02 -28.18 -0.92
C ILE A 66 -27.84 -29.18 -2.07
N VAL A 67 -28.67 -29.06 -3.11
CA VAL A 67 -28.58 -29.86 -4.33
C VAL A 67 -28.43 -28.93 -5.52
N PRO A 68 -27.28 -28.92 -6.21
CA PRO A 68 -27.10 -28.14 -7.43
C PRO A 68 -28.10 -28.58 -8.51
N ARG A 69 -28.78 -27.62 -9.16
CA ARG A 69 -29.57 -27.89 -10.36
C ARG A 69 -28.84 -27.48 -11.63
N ASP A 70 -28.17 -26.34 -11.56
CA ASP A 70 -27.24 -25.84 -12.57
C ASP A 70 -26.18 -24.95 -11.91
N ASN A 71 -25.39 -24.21 -12.70
CA ASN A 71 -24.30 -23.37 -12.22
C ASN A 71 -24.74 -22.18 -11.35
N TYR A 72 -26.00 -21.76 -11.44
CA TYR A 72 -26.54 -20.59 -10.74
C TYR A 72 -27.76 -20.91 -9.88
N ASN A 73 -28.36 -22.08 -10.00
CA ASN A 73 -29.57 -22.45 -9.26
C ASN A 73 -29.33 -23.67 -8.37
N PHE A 74 -29.67 -23.51 -7.09
CA PHE A 74 -29.48 -24.53 -6.06
C PHE A 74 -30.80 -24.82 -5.37
N ALA A 75 -31.26 -26.08 -5.41
CA ALA A 75 -32.38 -26.51 -4.58
C ALA A 75 -31.89 -26.65 -3.14
N VAL A 76 -32.52 -25.93 -2.21
CA VAL A 76 -32.14 -25.94 -0.79
C VAL A 76 -33.34 -26.36 0.04
N THR A 77 -33.15 -27.41 0.84
CA THR A 77 -34.12 -27.85 1.84
C THR A 77 -33.57 -27.53 3.21
N VAL A 78 -34.33 -26.76 3.99
CA VAL A 78 -33.99 -26.40 5.36
C VAL A 78 -34.81 -27.27 6.31
N ASN A 79 -34.12 -28.09 7.11
CA ASN A 79 -34.72 -28.91 8.15
C ASN A 79 -34.56 -28.21 9.50
N CYS A 80 -35.66 -28.07 10.23
CA CYS A 80 -35.75 -27.30 11.47
C CYS A 80 -36.28 -28.16 12.61
N LYS A 81 -35.67 -28.01 13.77
CA LYS A 81 -36.25 -28.43 15.06
C LYS A 81 -36.84 -27.23 15.76
N LEU A 82 -38.11 -27.31 16.10
CA LEU A 82 -38.88 -26.22 16.69
C LEU A 82 -39.40 -26.61 18.08
N ALA A 83 -39.41 -25.66 19.01
CA ALA A 83 -40.14 -25.77 20.27
C ALA A 83 -41.46 -24.99 20.15
N ILE A 84 -42.58 -25.67 20.42
CA ILE A 84 -43.93 -25.09 20.41
C ILE A 84 -44.59 -25.45 21.75
N ALA A 85 -44.76 -24.45 22.62
CA ALA A 85 -45.12 -24.67 24.03
C ALA A 85 -44.19 -25.72 24.68
N ASP A 86 -44.73 -26.84 25.15
CA ASP A 86 -43.98 -27.91 25.83
C ASP A 86 -43.55 -29.06 24.89
N PHE A 87 -43.69 -28.88 23.57
CA PHE A 87 -43.43 -29.92 22.58
C PHE A 87 -42.32 -29.53 21.59
N GLU A 88 -41.55 -30.53 21.17
CA GLU A 88 -40.65 -30.42 20.02
C GLU A 88 -41.34 -30.91 18.75
N ALA A 89 -41.09 -30.22 17.64
CA ALA A 89 -41.60 -30.57 16.33
C ALA A 89 -40.50 -30.43 15.26
N ASP A 90 -40.39 -31.42 14.39
CA ASP A 90 -39.58 -31.34 13.18
C ASP A 90 -40.41 -30.75 12.03
N ALA A 91 -39.80 -29.82 11.28
CA ALA A 91 -40.42 -29.20 10.12
C ALA A 91 -39.38 -28.95 9.03
N SER A 92 -39.80 -29.00 7.77
CA SER A 92 -38.92 -28.67 6.64
C SER A 92 -39.63 -27.82 5.60
N ALA A 93 -38.84 -27.00 4.91
CA ALA A 93 -39.28 -26.25 3.75
C ALA A 93 -38.17 -26.25 2.70
N SER A 94 -38.54 -26.11 1.43
CA SER A 94 -37.62 -26.07 0.31
C SER A 94 -37.79 -24.78 -0.50
N THR A 95 -36.69 -24.29 -1.06
CA THR A 95 -36.64 -23.13 -1.96
C THR A 95 -35.60 -23.40 -3.06
N ILE A 96 -35.64 -22.60 -4.12
CA ILE A 96 -34.51 -22.48 -5.07
C ILE A 96 -33.74 -21.20 -4.73
N VAL A 97 -32.45 -21.34 -4.40
CA VAL A 97 -31.54 -20.21 -4.28
C VAL A 97 -30.94 -19.93 -5.66
N ARG A 98 -31.15 -18.71 -6.17
CA ARG A 98 -30.67 -18.24 -7.47
C ARG A 98 -29.49 -17.30 -7.25
N VAL A 99 -28.30 -17.70 -7.70
CA VAL A 99 -27.10 -16.89 -7.66
C VAL A 99 -27.12 -15.91 -8.83
N LYS A 100 -27.23 -14.62 -8.52
CA LYS A 100 -27.27 -13.52 -9.47
C LYS A 100 -25.97 -12.75 -9.47
N ASN A 101 -25.42 -12.54 -10.65
CA ASN A 101 -24.23 -11.74 -10.85
C ASN A 101 -24.53 -10.25 -10.68
N THR A 102 -23.63 -9.56 -9.99
CA THR A 102 -23.63 -8.11 -9.79
C THR A 102 -22.19 -7.62 -9.60
N VAL A 103 -21.99 -6.33 -9.37
CA VAL A 103 -20.68 -5.75 -9.08
C VAL A 103 -20.77 -4.97 -7.77
N CYS A 104 -19.88 -5.30 -6.83
CA CYS A 104 -19.84 -4.58 -5.56
C CYS A 104 -19.34 -3.14 -5.75
N LYS A 105 -19.67 -2.27 -4.80
CA LYS A 105 -19.31 -0.84 -4.85
C LYS A 105 -17.80 -0.63 -5.00
N ILE A 106 -16.98 -1.45 -4.33
CA ILE A 106 -15.51 -1.33 -4.36
C ILE A 106 -14.99 -1.69 -5.77
N CYS A 107 -15.40 -2.84 -6.32
CA CYS A 107 -14.99 -3.25 -7.66
C CYS A 107 -15.47 -2.28 -8.73
N SER A 108 -16.69 -1.76 -8.60
CA SER A 108 -17.22 -0.71 -9.49
C SER A 108 -16.39 0.59 -9.41
N ARG A 109 -15.93 0.98 -8.22
CA ARG A 109 -15.06 2.16 -8.06
C ARG A 109 -13.67 1.95 -8.65
N ARG A 110 -13.07 0.77 -8.43
CA ARG A 110 -11.76 0.39 -8.99
C ARG A 110 -11.75 0.51 -10.52
N THR A 111 -12.78 0.00 -11.20
CA THR A 111 -12.87 0.07 -12.67
C THR A 111 -13.39 1.40 -13.19
N GLY A 112 -14.12 2.17 -12.36
CA GLY A 112 -14.76 3.42 -12.74
C GLY A 112 -13.89 4.68 -12.65
N ASN A 113 -12.55 4.56 -12.54
CA ASN A 113 -11.64 5.69 -12.32
C ASN A 113 -12.01 6.57 -11.10
N TYR A 114 -12.60 5.96 -10.06
CA TYR A 114 -12.96 6.67 -8.83
C TYR A 114 -11.73 6.93 -7.98
N TYR A 115 -11.49 8.17 -7.58
CA TYR A 115 -10.45 8.53 -6.63
C TYR A 115 -10.87 9.73 -5.79
N GLU A 116 -10.33 9.78 -4.58
CA GLU A 116 -10.50 10.89 -3.63
C GLU A 116 -9.19 11.66 -3.42
N ALA A 117 -8.04 11.00 -3.60
CA ALA A 117 -6.74 11.64 -3.51
C ALA A 117 -5.84 11.35 -4.72
N ILE A 118 -4.95 12.29 -5.03
CA ILE A 118 -3.85 12.11 -5.96
C ILE A 118 -2.56 12.34 -5.18
N LEU A 119 -1.67 11.34 -5.16
CA LEU A 119 -0.31 11.49 -4.68
C LEU A 119 0.61 11.76 -5.88
N GLN A 120 1.17 12.96 -5.93
CA GLN A 120 2.04 13.44 -6.99
C GLN A 120 3.48 13.37 -6.49
N ILE A 121 4.23 12.36 -6.94
CA ILE A 121 5.65 12.23 -6.64
C ILE A 121 6.41 12.94 -7.76
N ARG A 122 7.30 13.86 -7.41
CA ARG A 122 8.09 14.67 -8.34
C ARG A 122 9.55 14.69 -7.90
N THR A 123 10.44 14.96 -8.85
CA THR A 123 11.84 15.30 -8.56
C THR A 123 12.11 16.75 -8.98
N SER A 124 13.14 17.35 -8.40
CA SER A 124 13.71 18.63 -8.87
C SER A 124 14.47 18.47 -10.19
N GLU A 125 14.89 17.24 -10.52
CA GLU A 125 15.52 16.93 -11.80
C GLU A 125 14.49 16.93 -12.95
N LYS A 126 14.97 16.97 -14.20
CA LYS A 126 14.07 16.94 -15.37
C LYS A 126 13.27 15.64 -15.48
N THR A 127 13.85 14.54 -14.99
CA THR A 127 13.30 13.19 -15.07
C THR A 127 13.60 12.45 -13.78
N LEU A 128 12.61 11.75 -13.24
CA LEU A 128 12.84 10.78 -12.17
C LEU A 128 13.55 9.56 -12.79
N SER A 129 14.63 9.08 -12.16
CA SER A 129 15.30 7.86 -12.64
C SER A 129 14.37 6.65 -12.52
N GLN A 130 14.53 5.67 -13.41
CA GLN A 130 13.70 4.47 -13.41
C GLN A 130 13.82 3.71 -12.07
N ASP A 131 15.05 3.56 -11.55
CA ASP A 131 15.30 2.86 -10.28
C ASP A 131 14.55 3.53 -9.10
N MET A 132 14.60 4.87 -9.01
CA MET A 132 13.90 5.61 -7.96
C MET A 132 12.38 5.56 -8.16
N GLN A 133 11.93 5.60 -9.41
CA GLN A 133 10.52 5.45 -9.73
C GLN A 133 10.00 4.09 -9.25
N ASP A 134 10.70 3.01 -9.57
CA ASP A 134 10.32 1.65 -9.20
C ASP A 134 10.37 1.47 -7.68
N GLU A 135 11.42 1.99 -7.00
CA GLU A 135 11.53 1.94 -5.54
C GLU A 135 10.34 2.64 -4.85
N VAL A 136 10.00 3.85 -5.28
CA VAL A 136 8.93 4.62 -4.65
C VAL A 136 7.56 4.00 -4.94
N LEU A 137 7.34 3.52 -6.18
CA LEU A 137 6.10 2.86 -6.53
C LEU A 137 5.90 1.55 -5.75
N GLU A 138 6.95 0.75 -5.59
CA GLU A 138 6.89 -0.47 -4.79
C GLU A 138 6.51 -0.16 -3.33
N LYS A 139 7.08 0.90 -2.74
CA LYS A 139 6.71 1.35 -1.38
C LYS A 139 5.24 1.77 -1.30
N VAL A 140 4.76 2.53 -2.29
CA VAL A 140 3.37 3.00 -2.34
C VAL A 140 2.41 1.82 -2.47
N GLU A 141 2.69 0.89 -3.39
CA GLU A 141 1.89 -0.33 -3.57
C GLU A 141 1.81 -1.14 -2.28
N ARG A 142 2.97 -1.42 -1.66
CA ARG A 142 3.04 -2.18 -0.41
C ARG A 142 2.24 -1.52 0.71
N PHE A 143 2.37 -0.21 0.87
CA PHE A 143 1.61 0.54 1.88
C PHE A 143 0.10 0.41 1.67
N VAL A 144 -0.37 0.53 0.42
CA VAL A 144 -1.79 0.43 0.11
C VAL A 144 -2.30 -0.99 0.30
N ASP A 145 -1.52 -2.00 -0.09
CA ASP A 145 -1.88 -3.40 0.12
C ASP A 145 -1.99 -3.75 1.61
N ASP A 146 -1.05 -3.27 2.44
CA ASP A 146 -1.12 -3.42 3.89
C ASP A 146 -2.37 -2.74 4.45
N ALA A 147 -2.69 -1.52 4.01
CA ALA A 147 -3.92 -0.83 4.40
C ALA A 147 -5.20 -1.58 3.96
N ALA A 148 -5.18 -2.21 2.77
CA ALA A 148 -6.30 -2.97 2.23
C ALA A 148 -6.64 -4.22 3.05
N THR A 149 -5.69 -4.77 3.81
CA THR A 149 -5.94 -5.91 4.71
C THR A 149 -6.93 -5.57 5.82
N THR A 150 -6.95 -4.31 6.28
CA THR A 150 -7.83 -3.84 7.36
C THR A 150 -9.03 -3.06 6.83
N ASN A 151 -8.88 -2.37 5.71
CA ASN A 151 -9.93 -1.58 5.08
C ASN A 151 -10.03 -1.88 3.58
N PRO A 152 -11.02 -2.68 3.14
CA PRO A 152 -11.21 -3.03 1.73
C PRO A 152 -11.46 -1.83 0.79
N ASN A 153 -11.77 -0.64 1.34
CA ASN A 153 -11.88 0.58 0.56
C ASN A 153 -10.53 1.20 0.20
N ALA A 154 -9.42 0.76 0.79
CA ALA A 154 -8.09 1.18 0.42
C ALA A 154 -7.64 0.49 -0.88
N PHE A 155 -7.40 1.28 -1.92
CA PHE A 155 -6.86 0.78 -3.20
C PHE A 155 -6.27 1.89 -4.05
N ILE A 156 -5.32 1.52 -4.90
CA ILE A 156 -4.86 2.33 -6.02
C ILE A 156 -5.84 2.12 -7.19
N THR A 157 -6.27 3.24 -7.78
CA THR A 157 -7.16 3.24 -8.95
C THR A 157 -6.37 3.13 -10.24
N LYS A 158 -5.30 3.92 -10.33
CA LYS A 158 -4.33 3.89 -11.42
C LYS A 158 -3.05 4.60 -11.00
N MET A 159 -1.98 4.33 -11.75
CA MET A 159 -0.71 5.04 -11.66
C MET A 159 -0.35 5.54 -13.06
N GLU A 160 0.11 6.78 -13.15
CA GLU A 160 0.44 7.43 -14.41
C GLU A 160 1.83 8.05 -14.33
N ILE A 161 2.73 7.61 -15.21
CA ILE A 161 4.05 8.25 -15.37
C ILE A 161 3.83 9.57 -16.10
N VAL A 162 4.37 10.65 -15.54
CA VAL A 162 4.25 12.01 -16.07
C VAL A 162 5.64 12.64 -16.21
N PRO A 163 5.81 13.70 -17.00
CA PRO A 163 7.07 14.41 -17.05
C PRO A 163 7.53 14.85 -15.65
N GLY A 164 8.72 14.41 -15.23
CA GLY A 164 9.29 14.74 -13.93
C GLY A 164 8.76 13.94 -12.73
N GLY A 165 7.96 12.88 -12.92
CA GLY A 165 7.55 12.00 -11.83
C GLY A 165 6.36 11.08 -12.11
N VAL A 166 5.58 10.78 -11.07
CA VAL A 166 4.44 9.84 -11.16
C VAL A 166 3.23 10.36 -10.39
N ASP A 167 2.04 10.12 -10.91
CA ASP A 167 0.76 10.37 -10.24
C ASP A 167 0.09 9.06 -9.83
N VAL A 168 -0.19 8.90 -8.54
CA VAL A 168 -0.89 7.75 -7.97
C VAL A 168 -2.28 8.19 -7.52
N TYR A 169 -3.31 7.56 -8.08
CA TYR A 169 -4.70 7.89 -7.80
C TYR A 169 -5.24 6.95 -6.73
N LEU A 170 -5.62 7.51 -5.58
CA LEU A 170 -5.96 6.78 -4.36
C LEU A 170 -7.46 6.89 -4.08
N SER A 171 -8.03 5.77 -3.64
CA SER A 171 -9.46 5.65 -3.33
C SER A 171 -9.91 6.48 -2.14
N MET A 172 -8.99 6.89 -1.26
CA MET A 172 -9.26 7.54 0.02
C MET A 172 -8.28 8.69 0.28
N ILE A 173 -8.78 9.78 0.86
CA ILE A 173 -7.95 10.93 1.29
C ILE A 173 -6.89 10.53 2.32
N ALA A 174 -7.26 9.66 3.28
CA ALA A 174 -6.37 9.22 4.35
C ALA A 174 -5.10 8.54 3.82
N LEU A 175 -5.22 7.69 2.80
CA LEU A 175 -4.07 7.03 2.16
C LEU A 175 -3.08 8.06 1.61
N GLY A 176 -3.58 9.07 0.90
CA GLY A 176 -2.74 10.12 0.33
C GLY A 176 -1.97 10.88 1.41
N ARG A 177 -2.63 11.22 2.52
CA ARG A 177 -2.00 11.91 3.66
C ARG A 177 -0.92 11.06 4.32
N GLU A 178 -1.20 9.79 4.60
CA GLU A 178 -0.26 8.89 5.27
C GLU A 178 0.97 8.61 4.39
N LEU A 179 0.76 8.32 3.10
CA LEU A 179 1.84 8.14 2.13
C LEU A 179 2.71 9.40 1.98
N THR A 180 2.09 10.57 1.91
CA THR A 180 2.83 11.85 1.82
C THR A 180 3.73 12.06 3.03
N LYS A 181 3.22 11.76 4.22
CA LYS A 181 4.01 11.83 5.45
C LYS A 181 5.15 10.82 5.43
N GLU A 182 4.87 9.57 5.08
CA GLU A 182 5.86 8.50 5.06
C GLU A 182 7.00 8.79 4.06
N LEU A 183 6.66 9.14 2.81
CA LEU A 183 7.66 9.50 1.81
C LEU A 183 8.41 10.78 2.21
N GLY A 184 7.71 11.78 2.77
CA GLY A 184 8.32 12.98 3.34
C GLY A 184 9.35 12.68 4.43
N ASP A 185 9.10 11.66 5.24
CA ASP A 185 9.96 11.26 6.36
C ASP A 185 11.13 10.37 5.92
N ILE A 186 10.90 9.44 4.99
CA ILE A 186 11.94 8.54 4.46
C ILE A 186 12.97 9.33 3.64
N TYR A 187 12.49 10.16 2.71
CA TYR A 187 13.35 10.86 1.76
C TYR A 187 13.72 12.27 2.21
N CYS A 188 13.19 12.75 3.34
CA CYS A 188 13.28 14.16 3.74
C CYS A 188 12.74 15.09 2.63
N ALA A 189 11.71 14.63 1.93
CA ALA A 189 11.12 15.32 0.80
C ALA A 189 10.30 16.54 1.24
N GLU A 190 10.18 17.51 0.34
CA GLU A 190 9.22 18.61 0.50
C GLU A 190 7.82 18.10 0.17
N THR A 191 6.84 18.52 0.97
CA THR A 191 5.46 18.07 0.82
C THR A 191 4.49 19.24 0.77
N ASP A 192 3.46 19.15 -0.07
CA ASP A 192 2.39 20.15 -0.15
C ASP A 192 1.01 19.48 -0.29
N GLU A 193 -0.06 20.15 0.13
CA GLU A 193 -1.44 19.66 0.08
C GLU A 193 -2.36 20.75 -0.49
N SER A 194 -3.20 20.37 -1.44
CA SER A 194 -4.26 21.23 -1.95
C SER A 194 -5.56 20.44 -2.10
N SER A 195 -6.70 21.11 -1.96
CA SER A 195 -8.01 20.45 -2.08
C SER A 195 -8.95 21.22 -2.98
N LYS A 196 -9.84 20.50 -3.65
CA LYS A 196 -10.88 21.04 -4.52
C LYS A 196 -12.22 20.38 -4.23
N LEU A 197 -13.24 21.19 -4.03
CA LEU A 197 -14.63 20.73 -3.98
C LEU A 197 -15.05 20.24 -5.37
N VAL A 198 -15.49 18.98 -5.47
CA VAL A 198 -15.90 18.36 -6.73
C VAL A 198 -17.38 18.03 -6.81
N GLY A 199 -18.10 18.16 -5.70
CA GLY A 199 -19.54 17.96 -5.68
C GLY A 199 -20.08 17.89 -4.25
N GLN A 200 -21.32 17.45 -4.14
CA GLN A 200 -21.99 17.25 -2.86
C GLN A 200 -22.73 15.91 -2.91
N THR A 201 -22.70 15.15 -1.82
CA THR A 201 -23.48 13.91 -1.69
C THR A 201 -24.96 14.25 -1.68
N ARG A 202 -25.81 13.23 -1.90
CA ARG A 202 -27.27 13.39 -1.83
C ARG A 202 -27.75 13.90 -0.48
N ASP A 203 -26.96 13.68 0.57
CA ASP A 203 -27.25 14.09 1.95
C ASP A 203 -26.64 15.47 2.29
N GLY A 204 -26.13 16.19 1.29
CA GLY A 204 -25.60 17.55 1.47
C GLY A 204 -24.14 17.63 1.94
N GLN A 205 -23.39 16.52 1.97
CA GLN A 205 -21.98 16.55 2.37
C GLN A 205 -21.06 16.87 1.20
N ASP A 206 -20.18 17.82 1.37
CA ASP A 206 -19.21 18.21 0.36
C ASP A 206 -18.24 17.06 0.04
N MET A 207 -18.08 16.78 -1.26
CA MET A 207 -17.10 15.83 -1.77
C MET A 207 -15.87 16.57 -2.27
N TYR A 208 -14.72 16.30 -1.65
CA TYR A 208 -13.44 16.88 -2.04
C TYR A 208 -12.59 15.88 -2.81
N ARG A 209 -11.75 16.39 -3.72
CA ARG A 209 -10.55 15.72 -4.19
C ARG A 209 -9.33 16.44 -3.64
N VAL A 210 -8.37 15.68 -3.12
CA VAL A 210 -7.16 16.23 -2.50
C VAL A 210 -5.94 15.82 -3.32
N SER A 211 -5.09 16.79 -3.62
CA SER A 211 -3.80 16.57 -4.26
C SER A 211 -2.71 16.75 -3.24
N TYR A 212 -1.92 15.70 -3.05
CA TYR A 212 -0.72 15.70 -2.25
C TYR A 212 0.50 15.71 -3.17
N LEU A 213 1.45 16.59 -2.89
CA LEU A 213 2.71 16.67 -3.62
C LEU A 213 3.84 16.19 -2.72
N VAL A 214 4.71 15.34 -3.25
CA VAL A 214 5.99 14.94 -2.65
C VAL A 214 7.09 15.26 -3.65
N ARG A 215 7.96 16.22 -3.34
CA ARG A 215 9.16 16.53 -4.12
C ARG A 215 10.37 15.86 -3.50
N LEU A 216 10.81 14.77 -4.13
CA LEU A 216 12.03 14.06 -3.77
C LEU A 216 13.25 14.97 -3.97
N PRO A 217 14.19 14.98 -3.01
CA PRO A 217 15.41 15.73 -3.14
C PRO A 217 16.33 15.15 -4.23
N GLU A 218 17.26 15.95 -4.72
CA GLU A 218 18.26 15.50 -5.71
C GLU A 218 19.31 14.56 -5.10
N PHE A 219 19.56 14.67 -3.80
CA PHE A 219 20.56 13.87 -3.09
C PHE A 219 20.03 12.48 -2.73
N HIS A 220 20.93 11.50 -2.77
CA HIS A 220 20.69 10.11 -2.37
C HIS A 220 21.73 9.67 -1.36
N LEU A 221 21.42 8.62 -0.59
CA LEU A 221 22.39 8.00 0.30
C LEU A 221 23.61 7.55 -0.49
N GLY A 222 24.81 7.86 0.01
CA GLY A 222 26.07 7.57 -0.66
C GLY A 222 26.56 8.67 -1.61
N ASP A 223 25.75 9.68 -1.90
CA ASP A 223 26.19 10.82 -2.71
C ASP A 223 27.21 11.68 -1.96
N VAL A 224 28.14 12.26 -2.71
CA VAL A 224 28.99 13.34 -2.23
C VAL A 224 28.25 14.65 -2.42
N VAL A 225 28.00 15.33 -1.30
CA VAL A 225 27.24 16.59 -1.24
C VAL A 225 28.12 17.73 -0.75
N ARG A 226 27.86 18.93 -1.27
CA ARG A 226 28.43 20.18 -0.78
C ARG A 226 27.46 20.84 0.19
N TYR A 227 27.97 21.18 1.37
CA TYR A 227 27.25 21.97 2.38
C TYR A 227 28.13 23.15 2.81
N GLY A 228 27.66 24.38 2.54
CA GLY A 228 28.51 25.56 2.62
C GLY A 228 29.71 25.48 1.66
N LYS A 229 30.94 25.57 2.20
CA LYS A 229 32.19 25.53 1.42
C LYS A 229 32.93 24.17 1.49
N LYS A 230 32.30 23.15 2.06
CA LYS A 230 32.93 21.84 2.31
C LYS A 230 32.14 20.72 1.67
N TYR A 231 32.83 19.59 1.46
CA TYR A 231 32.30 18.40 0.82
C TYR A 231 32.19 17.26 1.82
N TYR A 232 31.09 16.52 1.71
CA TYR A 232 30.71 15.49 2.65
C TYR A 232 30.08 14.31 1.91
N LEU A 233 30.21 13.11 2.47
CA LEU A 233 29.42 11.95 2.10
C LEU A 233 28.07 11.99 2.85
N LEU A 234 26.95 11.86 2.14
CA LEU A 234 25.64 11.71 2.77
C LEU A 234 25.46 10.26 3.25
N THR A 235 25.48 10.04 4.56
CA THR A 235 25.47 8.70 5.16
C THR A 235 24.10 8.28 5.69
N ARG A 236 23.20 9.23 5.94
CA ARG A 236 21.84 8.93 6.43
C ARG A 236 20.87 10.04 6.09
N VAL A 237 19.61 9.67 5.83
CA VAL A 237 18.45 10.55 5.68
C VAL A 237 17.32 10.00 6.56
N SER A 238 16.52 10.91 7.14
CA SER A 238 15.39 10.60 8.03
C SER A 238 14.45 11.81 8.17
N ASN A 239 13.37 11.64 8.92
CA ASN A 239 12.40 12.70 9.23
C ASN A 239 12.98 13.90 9.99
N SER A 240 14.09 13.72 10.70
CA SER A 240 14.79 14.77 11.45
C SER A 240 15.85 15.51 10.62
N GLY A 241 16.12 15.03 9.41
CA GLY A 241 17.19 15.49 8.53
C GLY A 241 18.17 14.36 8.22
N GLY A 242 19.44 14.72 8.01
CA GLY A 242 20.47 13.80 7.54
C GLY A 242 21.73 13.81 8.39
N LYS A 243 22.58 12.80 8.15
CA LYS A 243 23.96 12.78 8.64
C LYS A 243 24.91 12.83 7.45
N ILE A 244 25.90 13.69 7.55
CA ILE A 244 26.94 13.84 6.55
C ILE A 244 28.31 13.63 7.19
N LYS A 245 29.22 12.98 6.48
CA LYS A 245 30.59 12.68 6.94
C LYS A 245 31.59 13.48 6.11
N SER A 246 32.45 14.26 6.78
CA SER A 246 33.44 15.10 6.11
C SER A 246 34.46 14.25 5.34
N LEU A 247 34.74 14.62 4.08
CA LEU A 247 35.77 13.94 3.27
C LEU A 247 37.21 14.33 3.65
N THR A 248 37.39 15.31 4.55
CA THR A 248 38.72 15.82 4.93
C THR A 248 39.21 15.29 6.27
N ASN A 249 38.32 15.13 7.24
CA ASN A 249 38.66 14.73 8.60
C ASN A 249 37.73 13.63 9.15
N PHE A 250 36.84 13.10 8.31
CA PHE A 250 35.93 11.98 8.63
C PHE A 250 34.99 12.20 9.81
N ALA A 251 34.85 13.43 10.28
CA ALA A 251 33.91 13.79 11.33
C ALA A 251 32.46 13.75 10.81
N ASP A 252 31.57 13.16 11.59
CA ASP A 252 30.14 13.18 11.33
C ASP A 252 29.51 14.51 11.75
N MET A 253 28.55 14.98 10.96
CA MET A 253 27.76 16.17 11.24
C MET A 253 26.29 15.90 10.94
N THR A 254 25.40 16.39 11.80
CA THR A 254 23.96 16.29 11.58
C THR A 254 23.46 17.55 10.88
N VAL A 255 22.67 17.37 9.82
CA VAL A 255 21.96 18.44 9.11
C VAL A 255 20.49 18.31 9.46
N ARG A 256 19.90 19.36 10.04
CA ARG A 256 18.48 19.33 10.41
C ARG A 256 17.61 19.41 9.17
N ARG A 257 16.40 18.85 9.22
CA ARG A 257 15.42 18.86 8.11
C ARG A 257 15.27 20.22 7.39
N PRO A 258 15.14 21.37 8.07
CA PRO A 258 15.03 22.66 7.40
C PRO A 258 16.26 23.07 6.56
N ASN A 259 17.43 22.51 6.87
CA ASN A 259 18.69 22.79 6.19
C ASN A 259 19.03 21.73 5.12
N MET A 260 18.25 20.65 5.01
CA MET A 260 18.48 19.61 4.00
C MET A 260 18.42 20.15 2.56
N PRO A 261 17.53 21.11 2.20
CA PRO A 261 17.54 21.72 0.87
C PRO A 261 18.82 22.50 0.52
N GLU A 262 19.67 22.84 1.50
CA GLU A 262 20.95 23.50 1.25
C GLU A 262 22.05 22.51 0.77
N LEU A 263 21.81 21.20 0.91
CA LEU A 263 22.70 20.17 0.38
C LEU A 263 22.63 20.17 -1.14
N LYS A 264 23.78 20.40 -1.78
CA LYS A 264 23.91 20.33 -3.24
C LYS A 264 24.70 19.10 -3.61
N VAL A 265 24.17 18.26 -4.48
CA VAL A 265 24.91 17.11 -5.00
C VAL A 265 26.14 17.61 -5.76
N TYR A 266 27.31 17.09 -5.39
CA TYR A 266 28.57 17.33 -6.09
C TYR A 266 28.91 16.15 -7.01
N ALA A 267 28.76 14.91 -6.51
CA ALA A 267 28.89 13.69 -7.29
C ALA A 267 27.90 12.64 -6.77
N LYS A 268 27.23 11.93 -7.68
CA LYS A 268 26.35 10.81 -7.35
C LYS A 268 27.18 9.60 -6.93
N ALA A 269 26.61 8.71 -6.12
CA ALA A 269 27.28 7.46 -5.72
C ALA A 269 27.77 6.63 -6.92
N THR A 270 27.02 6.65 -8.03
CA THR A 270 27.36 5.96 -9.29
C THR A 270 28.51 6.59 -10.06
N GLU A 271 28.83 7.86 -9.79
CA GLU A 271 29.91 8.61 -10.44
C GLU A 271 31.24 8.48 -9.69
N LEU A 272 31.26 7.81 -8.54
CA LEU A 272 32.46 7.61 -7.73
C LEU A 272 33.43 6.65 -8.42
N GLU A 273 34.64 7.14 -8.66
CA GLU A 273 35.74 6.38 -9.24
C GLU A 273 36.24 5.33 -8.24
N THR A 274 36.82 4.25 -8.76
CA THR A 274 37.52 3.24 -7.95
C THR A 274 39.01 3.40 -8.17
N ALA A 275 39.78 3.45 -7.09
CA ALA A 275 41.25 3.53 -7.13
C ALA A 275 41.86 2.32 -6.42
N ASP A 276 42.87 1.72 -7.04
CA ASP A 276 43.58 0.57 -6.48
C ASP A 276 44.55 1.02 -5.38
N VAL A 277 44.59 0.26 -4.28
CA VAL A 277 45.43 0.54 -3.12
C VAL A 277 46.80 -0.10 -3.33
N ILE A 278 47.85 0.71 -3.24
CA ILE A 278 49.25 0.28 -3.43
C ILE A 278 49.88 -0.05 -2.08
N SER A 279 49.66 0.80 -1.07
CA SER A 279 50.17 0.60 0.27
C SER A 279 49.30 1.32 1.30
N GLN A 280 49.35 0.84 2.55
CA GLN A 280 48.56 1.38 3.65
C GLN A 280 49.46 1.78 4.82
N SER A 281 49.19 2.96 5.38
CA SER A 281 49.78 3.49 6.61
C SER A 281 48.66 3.92 7.58
N SER A 282 49.02 4.29 8.81
CA SER A 282 48.03 4.73 9.81
C SER A 282 47.44 6.09 9.43
N GLY A 283 46.21 6.09 8.92
CA GLY A 283 45.46 7.31 8.57
C GLY A 283 45.72 7.86 7.15
N GLU A 284 46.50 7.14 6.34
CA GLU A 284 46.82 7.51 4.96
C GLU A 284 47.09 6.26 4.14
N ILE A 285 46.68 6.25 2.87
CA ILE A 285 46.94 5.18 1.90
C ILE A 285 47.53 5.77 0.63
N GLN A 286 48.30 4.96 -0.08
CA GLN A 286 48.74 5.28 -1.43
C GLN A 286 47.82 4.59 -2.42
N VAL A 287 47.26 5.35 -3.35
CA VAL A 287 46.38 4.83 -4.40
C VAL A 287 46.92 5.15 -5.78
N MET A 288 46.56 4.31 -6.75
CA MET A 288 46.77 4.61 -8.16
C MET A 288 45.63 5.50 -8.66
N ASP A 289 45.95 6.72 -9.11
CA ASP A 289 44.96 7.63 -9.68
C ASP A 289 44.36 7.01 -10.96
N PRO A 290 43.04 6.79 -11.03
CA PRO A 290 42.40 6.05 -12.13
C PRO A 290 42.48 6.79 -13.48
N THR A 291 42.76 8.10 -13.47
CA THR A 291 42.81 8.91 -14.69
C THR A 291 44.19 8.99 -15.33
N ASN A 292 45.25 9.00 -14.52
CA ASN A 292 46.61 9.26 -14.99
C ASN A 292 47.64 8.23 -14.50
N TYR A 293 47.20 7.23 -13.73
CA TYR A 293 48.01 6.13 -13.19
C TYR A 293 49.19 6.57 -12.29
N SER A 294 49.20 7.82 -11.84
CA SER A 294 50.20 8.29 -10.88
C SER A 294 49.83 7.84 -9.46
N VAL A 295 50.84 7.65 -8.62
CA VAL A 295 50.65 7.35 -7.21
C VAL A 295 50.25 8.62 -6.46
N LYS A 296 49.18 8.53 -5.68
CA LYS A 296 48.67 9.63 -4.84
C LYS A 296 48.50 9.16 -3.40
N ASP A 297 48.97 9.97 -2.48
CA ASP A 297 48.69 9.79 -1.05
C ASP A 297 47.34 10.43 -0.72
N ILE A 298 46.44 9.68 -0.08
CA ILE A 298 45.13 10.16 0.35
C ILE A 298 44.85 9.78 1.80
N LEU A 299 44.18 10.68 2.52
CA LEU A 299 43.80 10.45 3.91
C LEU A 299 42.68 9.41 4.02
N VAL A 300 42.73 8.60 5.08
CA VAL A 300 41.68 7.65 5.46
C VAL A 300 41.46 7.69 6.97
N PRO A 301 40.29 7.28 7.50
CA PRO A 301 40.13 7.08 8.93
C PRO A 301 41.18 6.11 9.47
N ARG A 302 41.74 6.38 10.65
CA ARG A 302 42.83 5.56 11.23
C ARG A 302 42.43 4.12 11.52
N ASP A 303 41.15 3.89 11.75
CA ASP A 303 40.49 2.63 12.04
C ASP A 303 39.81 2.00 10.82
N ALA A 304 39.95 2.60 9.62
CA ALA A 304 39.38 2.07 8.40
C ALA A 304 40.07 0.76 8.01
N VAL A 305 39.26 -0.28 7.77
CA VAL A 305 39.71 -1.50 7.10
C VAL A 305 39.67 -1.23 5.60
N ILE A 306 40.85 -1.12 4.99
CA ILE A 306 41.01 -0.80 3.58
C ILE A 306 41.32 -2.10 2.82
N GLY A 307 40.55 -2.37 1.77
CA GLY A 307 40.78 -3.51 0.87
C GLY A 307 41.73 -3.16 -0.28
N ASP A 308 41.70 -3.99 -1.33
CA ASP A 308 42.57 -3.81 -2.52
C ASP A 308 42.20 -2.58 -3.36
N SER A 309 40.98 -2.05 -3.20
CA SER A 309 40.52 -0.84 -3.88
C SER A 309 39.60 -0.03 -2.98
N VAL A 310 39.49 1.28 -3.27
CA VAL A 310 38.65 2.22 -2.54
C VAL A 310 37.85 3.11 -3.49
N LYS A 311 36.72 3.62 -3.00
CA LYS A 311 36.00 4.70 -3.70
C LYS A 311 36.66 6.04 -3.45
N VAL A 312 36.80 6.80 -4.52
CA VAL A 312 37.39 8.14 -4.49
C VAL A 312 36.53 9.12 -5.29
N VAL A 313 36.66 10.39 -4.94
CA VAL A 313 36.07 11.50 -5.68
C VAL A 313 37.13 12.57 -5.93
N ARG A 314 37.13 13.15 -7.12
CA ARG A 314 38.02 14.27 -7.46
C ARG A 314 37.34 15.60 -7.19
N ILE A 315 37.98 16.42 -6.36
CA ILE A 315 37.52 17.75 -5.99
C ILE A 315 38.67 18.72 -6.21
N ASP A 316 38.47 19.69 -7.11
CA ASP A 316 39.48 20.71 -7.46
C ASP A 316 40.86 20.10 -7.82
N GLY A 317 40.84 18.94 -8.50
CA GLY A 317 42.04 18.22 -8.93
C GLY A 317 42.65 17.27 -7.87
N ILE A 318 42.16 17.30 -6.64
CA ILE A 318 42.63 16.47 -5.52
C ILE A 318 41.72 15.25 -5.36
N LEU A 319 42.30 14.07 -5.15
CA LEU A 319 41.57 12.86 -4.85
C LEU A 319 41.24 12.77 -3.35
N TYR A 320 39.99 12.47 -3.04
CA TYR A 320 39.50 12.24 -1.69
C TYR A 320 38.95 10.83 -1.56
N TYR A 321 39.29 10.16 -0.47
CA TYR A 321 38.65 8.90 -0.08
C TYR A 321 37.18 9.14 0.26
N VAL A 322 36.29 8.29 -0.28
CA VAL A 322 34.88 8.25 0.08
C VAL A 322 34.62 6.99 0.90
N PRO A 323 34.33 7.12 2.21
CA PRO A 323 34.04 5.97 3.06
C PRO A 323 32.86 5.14 2.54
N GLN A 324 32.97 3.81 2.60
CA GLN A 324 31.87 2.88 2.33
C GLN A 324 31.23 2.38 3.63
#